data_AF-A0A4R1WRF5-F1
#
_entry.id   AF-A0A4R1WRF5-F1
#
_cell.length_a   1.000
_cell.length_b   1.000
_cell.length_c   1.000
_cell.angle_alpha   90.00
_cell.angle_beta   90.00
_cell.angle_gamma   90.00
#
_symmetry.space_group_name_H-M   'P 1'
#
loop_
_entity.id
_entity.type
_entity.pdbx_description
1 polymer ?
#
loop_
_entity_poly.entity_id
_entity_poly.type
_entity_poly.pdbx_seq_one_letter_code
_entity_poly.pdbx_strand_id
1 'polypeptide(L)' 'MYTIELDDEELRLLRSALGSYLQAFGHNEADVLRGAKHLMIKLPDPAAAAAAS' A
#
# COMPACT_ATOMS: atom_id res chain seq x y z
N MET A 1 13.35 -1.93 -14.43
CA MET A 1 12.86 -2.12 -13.05
C MET A 1 13.46 -1.00 -12.22
N TYR A 2 12.64 -0.15 -11.63
CA TYR A 2 13.07 0.98 -10.80
C TYR A 2 12.68 0.64 -9.36
N THR A 3 13.65 0.69 -8.45
CA THR A 3 13.43 0.42 -7.03
C THR A 3 13.30 1.76 -6.32
N ILE A 4 12.26 1.89 -5.50
CA ILE A 4 12.07 3.02 -4.61
C ILE A 4 12.32 2.48 -3.20
N GLU A 5 13.32 3.03 -2.53
CA GLU A 5 13.55 2.78 -1.10
C GLU A 5 12.59 3.67 -0.31
N LEU A 6 11.94 3.11 0.71
CA LEU A 6 11.02 3.82 1.60
C LEU A 6 11.44 3.54 3.02
N ASP A 7 11.50 4.59 3.85
CA ASP A 7 11.59 4.41 5.29
C ASP A 7 10.23 4.00 5.91
N ASP A 8 10.22 3.71 7.21
CA ASP A 8 9.01 3.27 7.92
C ASP A 8 7.88 4.31 7.89
N GLU A 9 8.22 5.60 7.91
CA GLU A 9 7.27 6.71 7.89
C GLU A 9 6.67 6.88 6.49
N GLU A 10 7.52 6.86 5.47
CA GLU A 10 7.14 6.91 4.06
C GLU A 10 6.28 5.70 3.67
N LEU A 11 6.63 4.49 4.13
CA LEU A 11 5.85 3.27 3.91
C LEU A 11 4.48 3.35 4.58
N ARG A 12 4.40 3.84 5.82
CA ARG A 12 3.13 4.08 6.53
C ARG A 12 2.25 5.07 5.77
N LEU A 13 2.83 6.17 5.31
CA LEU A 13 2.12 7.19 4.54
C LEU A 13 1.57 6.61 3.24
N LEU A 14 2.40 5.87 2.49
CA LEU A 14 2.00 5.24 1.23
C LEU A 14 0.85 4.24 1.44
N ARG A 15 0.95 3.38 2.45
CA ARG A 15 -0.09 2.40 2.78
C ARG A 15 -1.41 3.07 3.16
N SER A 16 -1.34 4.16 3.93
CA SER A 16 -2.52 4.93 4.35
C SER A 16 -3.20 5.62 3.17
N ALA A 17 -2.42 6.30 2.31
CA ALA A 17 -2.91 6.96 1.12
C ALA A 17 -3.57 5.98 0.15
N LEU A 18 -2.93 4.83 -0.08
CA LEU A 18 -3.48 3.77 -0.94
C LEU A 18 -4.76 3.16 -0.35
N GLY A 19 -4.78 2.89 0.96
CA GLY A 19 -5.97 2.40 1.65
C GLY A 19 -7.16 3.36 1.51
N SER A 20 -6.92 4.65 1.73
CA SER A 20 -7.93 5.72 1.63
C SER A 20 -8.44 5.87 0.20
N TYR A 21 -7.53 5.86 -0.78
CA TYR A 21 -7.86 5.87 -2.20
C TYR A 21 -8.78 4.69 -2.56
N LEU A 22 -8.42 3.47 -2.16
CA LEU A 22 -9.20 2.26 -2.49
C LEU A 22 -10.59 2.21 -1.85
N GLN A 23 -10.78 2.85 -0.70
CA GLN A 23 -12.10 2.95 -0.07
C GLN A 23 -13.04 3.92 -0.80
N ALA A 24 -12.50 4.87 -1.58
CA ALA A 24 -13.29 5.85 -2.31
C ALA A 24 -13.79 5.36 -3.69
N PHE A 25 -13.35 4.17 -4.15
CA PHE A 25 -13.69 3.68 -5.50
C PHE A 25 -15.04 2.97 -5.59
N GLY A 26 -15.75 3.25 -6.69
CA GLY A 26 -16.94 2.53 -7.15
C GLY A 26 -16.61 1.39 -8.13
N HIS A 27 -17.64 0.83 -8.77
CA HIS A 27 -17.51 -0.31 -9.69
C HIS A 27 -16.72 -0.01 -10.99
N ASN A 28 -16.59 1.26 -11.39
CA ASN A 28 -16.05 1.62 -12.70
C ASN A 28 -14.51 1.47 -12.79
N GLU A 29 -13.82 1.47 -11.66
CA GLU A 29 -12.37 1.27 -11.58
C GLU A 29 -11.99 -0.04 -10.88
N ALA A 30 -12.85 -1.07 -10.98
CA ALA A 30 -12.65 -2.36 -10.33
C ALA A 30 -11.30 -3.02 -10.62
N ASP A 31 -10.75 -2.84 -11.82
CA ASP A 31 -9.45 -3.39 -12.20
C ASP A 31 -8.28 -2.64 -11.55
N VAL A 32 -8.37 -1.32 -11.42
CA VAL A 32 -7.40 -0.49 -10.70
C VAL A 32 -7.44 -0.83 -9.20
N LEU A 33 -8.65 -0.96 -8.63
CA LEU A 33 -8.87 -1.39 -7.26
C LEU A 33 -8.26 -2.77 -6.99
N ARG A 34 -8.42 -3.72 -7.91
CA ARG A 34 -7.81 -5.06 -7.83
C ARG A 34 -6.29 -5.00 -7.89
N GLY A 35 -5.73 -4.22 -8.83
CA GLY A 35 -4.28 -4.05 -8.98
C GLY A 35 -3.66 -3.45 -7.72
N ALA A 36 -4.24 -2.38 -7.21
CA ALA A 36 -3.78 -1.70 -6.00
C ALA A 36 -3.93 -2.57 -4.74
N LYS A 37 -5.01 -3.34 -4.58
CA LYS A 37 -5.14 -4.32 -3.48
C LYS A 37 -4.04 -5.38 -3.53
N HIS A 38 -3.70 -5.86 -4.73
CA HIS A 38 -2.61 -6.82 -4.90
C HIS A 38 -1.25 -6.19 -4.48
N LEU A 39 -1.01 -4.94 -4.86
CA LEU A 39 0.20 -4.22 -4.46
C LEU A 39 0.26 -4.00 -2.94
N MET A 40 -0.86 -3.70 -2.27
CA MET A 40 -0.91 -3.56 -0.81
C MET A 40 -0.45 -4.82 -0.07
N ILE A 41 -0.74 -6.02 -0.59
CA ILE A 41 -0.31 -7.27 0.05
C ILE A 41 1.22 -7.43 0.03
N LYS A 42 1.89 -6.81 -0.96
CA LYS A 42 3.36 -6.86 -1.08
C LYS A 42 4.05 -5.83 -0.19
N LEU A 43 3.33 -4.84 0.34
CA LEU A 43 3.89 -3.88 1.27
C LEU A 43 4.00 -4.55 2.65
N PRO A 44 5.19 -4.56 3.28
CA PRO A 44 5.34 -5.06 4.63
C PRO A 44 4.40 -4.27 5.55
N ASP A 45 3.77 -4.95 6.52
CA ASP A 45 3.03 -4.23 7.55
C ASP A 45 4.04 -3.49 8.41
N PRO A 46 4.04 -2.14 8.45
CA PRO A 46 5.02 -1.38 9.22
C PRO A 46 4.92 -1.63 10.73
N ALA A 47 3.81 -2.19 11.24
CA ALA A 47 3.73 -2.65 12.62
C ALA A 47 4.41 -4.01 12.84
N ALA A 48 4.42 -4.88 11.83
CA ALA A 48 5.11 -6.17 11.88
C ALA A 48 6.61 -6.03 11.57
N ALA A 49 6.99 -5.09 10.70
CA ALA A 49 8.39 -4.81 10.35
C ALA A 49 9.17 -4.25 11.54
N ALA A 50 8.58 -3.34 12.31
CA ALA A 50 9.19 -2.77 13.51
C ALA A 50 9.26 -3.74 14.71
N ALA A 51 8.53 -4.85 14.69
CA ALA A 51 8.57 -5.88 15.74
C ALA A 51 9.58 -7.01 15.44
N ALA A 52 10.14 -7.03 14.23
CA ALA A 52 11.11 -8.03 13.77
C ALA A 52 12.56 -7.49 13.74
N SER A 53 12.77 -6.23 14.14
CA SER A 53 14.05 -5.51 14.17
C SER A 53 14.61 -5.31 15.58
#